data_AF-A0AA94KYE6-F1
#
_entry.id   AF-A0AA94KYE6-F1
#
_cell.length_a   1.000
_cell.length_b   1.000
_cell.length_c   1.000
_cell.angle_alpha   90.00
_cell.angle_beta   90.00
_cell.angle_gamma   90.00
#
_symmetry.space_group_name_H-M   'P 1'
#
loop_
_entity.id
_entity.type
_entity.pdbx_description
1 polymer ?
#
loop_
_entity_poly.entity_id
_entity_poly.type
_entity_poly.pdbx_seq_one_letter_code
_entity_poly.pdbx_strand_id
1 'polypeptide(L)'
;MRALDAVTRTLSPWGWSLVAVVVLGLVLARTLGWTEALVAAVAAAVLLLGAIPWIVGERWARARIGLSAERVPVGADALALVEVSRPTRAATPNQVDLVVGEDEVVLEIPPIEVGGRVVRSVPLDTSRRGLRTIGPATIIRTDPFGVLERRHRLTDSRTLVVHPRVVRLPGGAGGIVRDLDGEAAAERTADDVSFHSLREYAPGDDRRLVHWRSSARLGTLLVRQFEPSRRADTLIVLSTDPREYDGDDFELALSLVGTLGLAAMADRRALRIVESPRGERGEAHAIDAATRDRLLDALAVLQPQQPLGIAAAARASRRAAPGSLAWLITGSTVPPRTLRTAANGMPAGVVSVVVRAAVGALPSRSRLGDADVVTVGAIEDLSRGIGQSRQR
;
A
#
# COMPACT_ATOMS: atom_id res chain seq x y z
N MET A 1 2.71 9.57 42.02
CA MET A 1 1.86 8.87 41.04
C MET A 1 2.65 7.94 40.12
N ARG A 2 3.63 8.40 39.33
CA ARG A 2 4.39 7.54 38.38
C ARG A 2 5.03 6.27 38.96
N ALA A 3 5.52 6.32 40.20
CA ALA A 3 6.12 5.16 40.87
C ALA A 3 5.09 4.11 41.31
N LEU A 4 3.90 4.54 41.76
CA LEU A 4 2.80 3.63 42.11
C LEU A 4 2.25 2.93 40.87
N ASP A 5 2.09 3.66 39.76
CA ASP A 5 1.66 3.08 38.47
C ASP A 5 2.68 2.10 37.89
N ALA A 6 3.97 2.33 38.14
CA ALA A 6 5.02 1.41 37.73
C ALA A 6 4.98 0.12 38.57
N VAL A 7 4.75 0.24 39.88
CA VAL A 7 4.68 -0.92 40.81
C VAL A 7 3.45 -1.78 40.56
N THR A 8 2.28 -1.17 40.35
CA THR A 8 1.03 -1.91 40.09
C THR A 8 1.07 -2.68 38.78
N ARG A 9 1.77 -2.17 37.76
CA ARG A 9 1.98 -2.87 36.47
C ARG A 9 2.99 -4.00 36.54
N THR A 10 3.78 -4.07 37.61
CA THR A 10 4.78 -5.12 37.79
C THR A 10 4.37 -6.25 38.73
N LEU A 11 3.32 -6.08 39.52
CA LEU A 11 2.85 -7.11 40.44
C LEU A 11 1.95 -8.10 39.70
N SER A 12 2.29 -9.39 39.77
CA SER A 12 1.42 -10.45 39.28
C SER A 12 0.16 -10.59 40.19
N PRO A 13 -0.88 -11.33 39.77
CA PRO A 13 -1.99 -11.67 40.67
C PRO A 13 -1.53 -12.32 41.97
N TRP A 14 -0.46 -13.13 41.92
CA TRP A 14 0.18 -13.72 43.09
C TRP A 14 0.91 -12.69 43.96
N GLY A 15 1.58 -11.72 43.34
CA GLY A 15 2.22 -10.61 44.06
C GLY A 15 1.24 -9.76 44.86
N TRP A 16 0.04 -9.52 44.33
CA TRP A 16 -1.03 -8.83 45.07
C TRP A 16 -1.48 -9.60 46.32
N SER A 17 -1.60 -10.93 46.23
CA SER A 17 -1.91 -11.77 47.38
C SER A 17 -0.84 -11.66 48.46
N LEU A 18 0.44 -11.63 48.10
CA LEU A 18 1.53 -11.43 49.06
C LEU A 18 1.49 -10.05 49.71
N VAL A 19 1.20 -8.99 48.95
CA VAL A 19 1.03 -7.64 49.51
C VAL A 19 -0.14 -7.63 50.50
N ALA A 20 -1.25 -8.29 50.19
CA ALA A 20 -2.38 -8.41 51.11
C ALA A 20 -2.01 -9.17 52.40
N VAL A 21 -1.23 -10.24 52.30
CA VAL A 21 -0.71 -10.98 53.47
C VAL A 21 0.19 -10.10 54.34
N VAL A 22 1.07 -9.30 53.73
CA VAL A 22 1.91 -8.34 54.47
C VAL A 22 1.04 -7.34 55.23
N VAL A 23 0.08 -6.70 54.55
CA VAL A 23 -0.76 -5.66 55.18
C VAL A 23 -1.66 -6.26 56.26
N LEU A 24 -2.38 -7.33 55.96
CA LEU A 24 -3.30 -7.96 56.91
C LEU A 24 -2.56 -8.57 58.10
N GLY A 25 -1.43 -9.23 57.85
CA GLY A 25 -0.61 -9.82 58.90
C GLY A 25 -0.05 -8.76 59.86
N LEU A 26 0.41 -7.61 59.34
CA LEU A 26 0.86 -6.49 60.18
C LEU A 26 -0.28 -5.88 61.02
N VAL A 27 -1.48 -5.77 60.45
CA VAL A 27 -2.66 -5.24 61.17
C VAL A 27 -3.06 -6.19 62.29
N LEU A 28 -3.22 -7.49 62.01
CA LEU A 28 -3.61 -8.50 62.99
C LEU A 28 -2.57 -8.66 64.09
N ALA A 29 -1.28 -8.65 63.75
CA ALA A 29 -0.21 -8.68 64.73
C ALA A 29 -0.27 -7.48 65.69
N ARG A 30 -0.60 -6.28 65.17
CA ARG A 30 -0.64 -5.04 65.96
C ARG A 30 -1.90 -4.92 66.81
N THR A 31 -3.05 -5.40 66.33
CA THR A 31 -4.34 -5.26 67.01
C THR A 31 -4.63 -6.40 67.99
N LEU A 32 -4.28 -7.63 67.62
CA LEU A 32 -4.59 -8.84 68.38
C LEU A 32 -3.37 -9.43 69.08
N GLY A 33 -2.17 -8.89 68.85
CA GLY A 33 -0.92 -9.46 69.37
C GLY A 33 -0.56 -10.80 68.73
N TRP A 34 -1.14 -11.11 67.56
CA TRP A 34 -1.02 -12.42 66.95
C TRP A 34 0.37 -12.60 66.31
N THR A 35 1.26 -13.34 66.97
CA THR A 35 2.66 -13.47 66.55
C THR A 35 2.82 -14.28 65.27
N GLU A 36 1.99 -15.29 65.03
CA GLU A 36 2.01 -16.05 63.77
C GLU A 36 1.69 -15.15 62.56
N ALA A 37 0.77 -14.19 62.72
CA ALA A 37 0.44 -13.22 61.67
C ALA A 37 1.63 -12.31 61.32
N LEU A 38 2.45 -11.95 62.33
CA LEU A 38 3.68 -11.18 62.12
C LEU A 38 4.71 -11.98 61.32
N VAL A 39 4.90 -13.27 61.66
CA VAL A 39 5.84 -14.15 60.95
C VAL A 39 5.44 -14.29 59.48
N ALA A 40 4.14 -14.49 59.20
CA ALA A 40 3.63 -14.57 57.83
C ALA A 40 3.87 -13.26 57.05
N ALA A 41 3.65 -12.10 57.67
CA ALA A 41 3.90 -10.81 57.05
C ALA A 41 5.40 -10.59 56.74
N VAL A 42 6.29 -10.94 57.67
CA VAL A 42 7.74 -10.82 57.45
C VAL A 42 8.20 -11.77 56.34
N ALA A 43 7.73 -13.02 56.31
CA ALA A 43 8.07 -13.98 55.26
C ALA A 43 7.62 -13.49 53.87
N ALA A 44 6.38 -12.99 53.75
CA ALA A 44 5.87 -12.42 52.51
C ALA A 44 6.65 -11.17 52.07
N ALA A 45 7.05 -10.31 53.02
CA ALA A 45 7.87 -9.14 52.73
C ALA A 45 9.27 -9.52 52.24
N VAL A 46 9.89 -10.57 52.81
CA VAL A 46 11.19 -11.08 52.36
C VAL A 46 11.10 -11.62 50.94
N LEU A 47 10.03 -12.34 50.57
CA LEU A 47 9.81 -12.82 49.20
C LEU A 47 9.67 -11.64 48.21
N LEU A 48 8.86 -10.62 48.55
CA LEU A 48 8.68 -9.43 47.74
C LEU A 48 10.01 -8.68 47.52
N LEU A 49 10.79 -8.49 48.59
CA LEU A 49 12.10 -7.82 48.52
C LEU A 49 13.13 -8.65 47.75
N GLY A 50 13.10 -9.98 47.90
CA GLY A 50 13.96 -10.93 47.19
C GLY A 50 13.71 -10.98 45.68
N ALA A 51 12.50 -10.63 45.23
CA ALA A 51 12.15 -10.58 43.81
C ALA A 51 12.70 -9.33 43.09
N ILE A 52 12.93 -8.22 43.78
CA ILE A 52 13.33 -6.92 43.17
C ILE A 52 14.63 -7.01 42.33
N PRO A 53 15.74 -7.62 42.81
CA PRO A 53 16.98 -7.72 42.04
C PRO A 53 16.82 -8.49 40.72
N TRP A 54 15.83 -9.38 40.63
CA TRP A 54 15.54 -10.12 39.41
C TRP A 54 14.84 -9.28 38.35
N ILE A 55 14.37 -8.08 38.67
CA ILE A 55 13.67 -7.20 37.72
C ILE A 55 14.43 -5.89 37.47
N VAL A 56 15.20 -5.44 38.47
CA VAL A 56 15.98 -4.22 38.40
C VAL A 56 17.38 -4.54 37.85
N GLY A 57 17.58 -4.42 36.54
CA GLY A 57 18.92 -4.52 35.93
C GLY A 57 18.96 -4.35 34.40
N GLU A 58 19.97 -3.64 33.89
CA GLU A 58 20.18 -3.30 32.47
C GLU A 58 20.82 -4.44 31.64
N ARG A 59 20.55 -5.70 31.98
CA ARG A 59 21.14 -6.87 31.33
C ARG A 59 20.29 -7.33 30.14
N TRP A 60 20.04 -6.45 29.18
CA TRP A 60 19.09 -6.72 28.09
C TRP A 60 19.78 -7.26 26.83
N ALA A 61 19.19 -8.33 26.28
CA ALA A 61 19.40 -8.71 24.89
C ALA A 61 18.88 -7.57 23.99
N ARG A 62 19.55 -7.33 22.86
CA ARG A 62 19.04 -6.37 21.88
C ARG A 62 18.28 -7.16 20.82
N ALA A 63 17.05 -6.73 20.53
CA ALA A 63 16.33 -7.21 19.37
C ALA A 63 16.39 -6.18 18.25
N ARG A 64 16.26 -6.64 17.01
CA ARG A 64 16.00 -5.82 15.83
C ARG A 64 14.92 -6.49 15.00
N ILE A 65 13.99 -5.70 14.49
CA ILE A 65 12.99 -6.16 13.53
C ILE A 65 13.43 -5.69 12.14
N GLY A 66 13.69 -6.66 11.27
CA GLY A 66 13.81 -6.49 9.82
C GLY A 66 12.57 -7.02 9.12
N LEU A 67 12.36 -6.58 7.88
CA LEU A 67 11.34 -7.13 6.97
C LEU A 67 12.06 -7.69 5.75
N SER A 68 11.57 -8.79 5.18
CA SER A 68 12.09 -9.33 3.92
C SER A 68 11.96 -8.33 2.77
N ALA A 69 10.92 -7.50 2.80
CA ALA A 69 10.71 -6.34 1.96
C ALA A 69 9.88 -5.30 2.72
N GLU A 70 10.09 -4.00 2.46
CA GLU A 70 9.26 -2.93 3.05
C GLU A 70 7.90 -2.80 2.35
N ARG A 71 7.81 -3.28 1.10
CA ARG A 71 6.63 -3.19 0.24
C ARG A 71 6.47 -4.48 -0.55
N VAL A 72 5.26 -5.02 -0.58
CA VAL A 72 4.93 -6.25 -1.32
C VAL A 72 3.55 -6.12 -1.97
N PRO A 73 3.32 -6.77 -3.13
CA PRO A 73 1.97 -6.88 -3.67
C PRO A 73 1.13 -7.84 -2.82
N VAL A 74 -0.20 -7.69 -2.90
CA VAL A 74 -1.15 -8.66 -2.34
C VAL A 74 -0.83 -10.09 -2.78
N GLY A 75 -0.81 -11.02 -1.82
CA GLY A 75 -0.56 -12.44 -2.02
C GLY A 75 0.91 -12.84 -2.15
N ALA A 76 1.86 -11.92 -2.00
CA ALA A 76 3.28 -12.25 -1.99
C ALA A 76 3.77 -12.69 -0.60
N ASP A 77 4.74 -13.59 -0.57
CA ASP A 77 5.37 -14.03 0.68
C ASP A 77 6.17 -12.89 1.33
N ALA A 78 5.82 -12.54 2.56
CA ALA A 78 6.51 -11.54 3.36
C ALA A 78 6.85 -12.11 4.74
N LEU A 79 8.06 -11.85 5.21
CA LEU A 79 8.55 -12.33 6.51
C LEU A 79 9.03 -11.15 7.37
N ALA A 80 8.66 -11.16 8.64
CA ALA A 80 9.32 -10.38 9.67
C ALA A 80 10.50 -11.17 10.22
N LEU A 81 11.68 -10.56 10.23
CA LEU A 81 12.91 -11.15 10.75
C LEU A 81 13.23 -10.50 12.10
N VAL A 82 13.07 -11.24 13.18
CA VAL A 82 13.44 -10.82 14.53
C VAL A 82 14.83 -11.35 14.84
N GLU A 83 15.81 -10.46 14.80
CA GLU A 83 17.17 -10.75 15.22
C GLU A 83 17.31 -10.44 16.71
N VAL A 84 17.63 -11.44 17.52
CA VAL A 84 17.93 -11.29 18.95
C VAL A 84 19.43 -11.51 19.13
N SER A 85 20.09 -10.55 19.75
CA SER A 85 21.53 -10.59 19.99
C SER A 85 21.84 -10.45 21.47
N ARG A 86 22.89 -11.15 21.91
CA ARG A 86 23.36 -11.15 23.29
C ARG A 86 24.71 -10.40 23.37
N PRO A 87 24.71 -9.06 23.46
CA PRO A 87 25.95 -8.29 23.36
C PRO A 87 26.89 -8.44 24.56
N THR A 88 26.37 -8.77 25.74
CA THR A 88 27.13 -8.87 26.99
C THR A 88 26.73 -10.15 27.74
N ARG A 89 27.19 -10.33 28.98
CA ARG A 89 26.69 -11.39 29.89
C ARG A 89 25.21 -11.24 30.28
N ALA A 90 24.45 -10.40 29.59
CA ALA A 90 23.01 -10.31 29.67
C ALA A 90 22.35 -11.70 29.62
N ALA A 91 21.21 -11.87 30.29
CA ALA A 91 20.47 -13.12 30.17
C ALA A 91 19.85 -13.20 28.76
N THR A 92 19.94 -14.37 28.13
CA THR A 92 19.19 -14.64 26.92
C THR A 92 17.71 -14.80 27.31
N PRO A 93 16.78 -14.04 26.73
CA PRO A 93 15.36 -14.31 26.95
C PRO A 93 15.02 -15.68 26.35
N ASN A 94 14.19 -16.47 27.02
CA ASN A 94 13.73 -17.75 26.46
C ASN A 94 12.66 -17.55 25.37
N GLN A 95 11.94 -16.43 25.44
CA GLN A 95 10.93 -16.07 24.47
C GLN A 95 10.93 -14.55 24.20
N VAL A 96 10.51 -14.18 23.00
CA VAL A 96 10.25 -12.80 22.59
C VAL A 96 8.85 -12.76 22.00
N ASP A 97 8.03 -11.85 22.52
CA ASP A 97 6.67 -11.65 22.03
C ASP A 97 6.72 -10.57 20.95
N LEU A 98 6.14 -10.87 19.79
CA LEU A 98 6.09 -9.98 18.65
C LEU A 98 4.62 -9.72 18.30
N VAL A 99 4.20 -8.46 18.36
CA VAL A 99 2.88 -8.07 17.87
C VAL A 99 2.90 -8.00 16.34
N VAL A 100 1.97 -8.66 15.66
CA VAL A 100 1.81 -8.62 14.20
C VAL A 100 0.36 -8.27 13.89
N GLY A 101 0.10 -7.00 13.53
CA GLY A 101 -1.27 -6.52 13.40
C GLY A 101 -1.98 -6.54 14.75
N GLU A 102 -3.00 -7.40 14.86
CA GLU A 102 -3.76 -7.60 16.11
C GLU A 102 -3.32 -8.85 16.87
N ASP A 103 -2.51 -9.72 16.25
CA ASP A 103 -2.07 -10.98 16.82
C ASP A 103 -0.75 -10.83 17.59
N GLU A 104 -0.58 -11.61 18.67
CA GLU A 104 0.67 -11.71 19.42
C GLU A 104 1.33 -13.06 19.11
N VAL A 105 2.55 -13.00 18.56
CA VAL A 105 3.33 -14.18 18.16
C VAL A 105 4.48 -14.37 19.15
N VAL A 106 4.48 -15.51 19.85
CA VAL A 106 5.54 -15.87 20.79
C VAL A 106 6.67 -16.58 20.04
N LEU A 107 7.89 -16.04 20.13
CA LEU A 107 9.08 -16.59 19.49
C LEU A 107 10.00 -17.23 20.52
N GLU A 108 10.16 -18.54 20.45
CA GLU A 108 11.13 -19.25 21.27
C GLU A 108 12.56 -18.95 20.82
N ILE A 109 13.35 -18.44 21.77
CA ILE A 109 14.72 -18.03 21.56
C ILE A 109 15.64 -19.07 22.24
N PRO A 110 16.46 -19.80 21.46
CA PRO A 110 17.38 -20.76 22.02
C PRO A 110 18.50 -20.03 22.79
N PRO A 111 19.22 -20.71 23.68
CA PRO A 111 20.38 -20.12 24.36
C PRO A 111 21.39 -19.55 23.36
N ILE A 112 21.72 -18.27 23.52
CA ILE A 112 22.71 -17.56 22.70
C ILE A 112 24.00 -17.38 23.51
N GLU A 113 25.15 -17.65 22.89
CA GLU A 113 26.46 -17.34 23.45
C GLU A 113 26.70 -15.83 23.55
N VAL A 114 27.65 -15.41 24.40
CA VAL A 114 27.99 -13.97 24.51
C VAL A 114 28.60 -13.50 23.19
N GLY A 115 28.04 -12.43 22.63
CA GLY A 115 28.39 -11.92 21.29
C GLY A 115 27.61 -12.59 20.14
N GLY A 116 26.87 -13.66 20.43
CA GLY A 116 26.06 -14.38 19.44
C GLY A 116 24.76 -13.65 19.07
N ARG A 117 24.14 -14.13 18.00
CA ARG A 117 22.83 -13.69 17.50
C ARG A 117 22.02 -14.87 16.97
N VAL A 118 20.71 -14.77 17.07
CA VAL A 118 19.76 -15.71 16.45
C VAL A 118 18.70 -14.91 15.71
N VAL A 119 18.25 -15.43 14.57
CA VAL A 119 17.20 -14.83 13.76
C VAL A 119 16.01 -15.77 13.75
N ARG A 120 14.82 -15.23 14.06
CA ARG A 120 13.54 -15.92 13.90
C ARG A 120 12.72 -15.22 12.82
N SER A 121 12.12 -16.00 11.93
CA SER A 121 11.25 -15.51 10.88
C SER A 121 9.79 -15.74 11.24
N VAL A 122 8.94 -14.74 11.02
CA VAL A 122 7.49 -14.83 11.20
C VAL A 122 6.82 -14.50 9.87
N PRO A 123 5.99 -15.39 9.30
CA PRO A 123 5.23 -15.08 8.10
C PRO A 123 4.20 -14.00 8.38
N LEU A 124 4.02 -13.10 7.41
CA LEU A 124 3.09 -11.98 7.49
C LEU A 124 1.92 -12.21 6.53
N ASP A 125 0.71 -11.92 6.98
CA ASP A 125 -0.48 -12.00 6.14
C ASP A 125 -0.54 -10.84 5.13
N THR A 126 -0.40 -11.20 3.85
CA THR A 126 -0.47 -10.29 2.69
C THR A 126 -1.71 -10.56 1.84
N SER A 127 -2.70 -11.31 2.33
CA SER A 127 -3.94 -11.67 1.62
C SER A 127 -4.79 -10.47 1.21
N ARG A 128 -4.72 -9.38 1.99
CA ARG A 128 -5.39 -8.10 1.72
C ARG A 128 -4.39 -6.95 1.77
N ARG A 129 -4.60 -5.96 0.90
CA ARG A 129 -3.80 -4.72 0.87
C ARG A 129 -3.97 -3.94 2.18
N GLY A 130 -3.01 -3.09 2.48
CA GLY A 130 -3.03 -2.22 3.64
C GLY A 130 -1.67 -2.10 4.30
N LEU A 131 -1.65 -1.34 5.39
CA LEU A 131 -0.48 -1.23 6.24
C LEU A 131 -0.54 -2.34 7.29
N ARG A 132 0.54 -3.12 7.41
CA ARG A 132 0.72 -4.09 8.48
C ARG A 132 1.77 -3.54 9.44
N THR A 133 1.41 -3.40 10.71
CA THR A 133 2.34 -2.99 11.77
C THR A 133 2.95 -4.24 12.40
N ILE A 134 4.28 -4.33 12.39
CA ILE A 134 5.07 -5.42 12.96
C ILE A 134 5.84 -4.86 14.15
N GLY A 135 5.65 -5.48 15.29
CA GLY A 135 6.22 -5.09 16.57
C GLY A 135 5.35 -4.07 17.32
N PRO A 136 5.78 -3.70 18.53
CA PRO A 136 7.14 -3.90 19.03
C PRO A 136 7.46 -5.35 19.41
N ALA A 137 8.75 -5.69 19.42
CA ALA A 137 9.22 -6.90 20.09
C ALA A 137 9.34 -6.60 21.59
N THR A 138 8.69 -7.42 22.41
CA THR A 138 8.70 -7.32 23.88
C THR A 138 9.24 -8.61 24.49
N ILE A 139 9.82 -8.47 25.67
CA ILE A 139 10.17 -9.61 26.52
C ILE A 139 9.46 -9.47 27.85
N ILE A 140 9.01 -10.60 28.38
CA ILE A 140 8.45 -10.70 29.71
C ILE A 140 9.51 -11.31 30.62
N ARG A 141 9.79 -10.65 31.73
CA ARG A 141 10.68 -11.18 32.76
C ARG A 141 9.89 -11.38 34.04
N THR A 142 9.93 -12.60 34.53
CA THR A 142 9.31 -12.99 35.80
C THR A 142 10.41 -13.37 36.78
N ASP A 143 10.25 -13.01 38.05
CA ASP A 143 11.16 -13.47 39.09
C ASP A 143 10.93 -14.97 39.41
N PRO A 144 11.89 -15.67 40.06
CA PRO A 144 11.76 -17.10 40.35
C PRO A 144 10.56 -17.47 41.24
N PHE A 145 10.02 -16.53 42.01
CA PHE A 145 8.88 -16.73 42.90
C PHE A 145 7.53 -16.34 42.25
N GLY A 146 7.54 -15.82 41.01
CA GLY A 146 6.33 -15.46 40.26
C GLY A 146 5.56 -14.25 40.83
N VAL A 147 6.21 -13.44 41.67
CA VAL A 147 5.62 -12.33 42.42
C VAL A 147 5.55 -11.06 41.59
N LEU A 148 6.59 -10.86 40.77
CA LEU A 148 6.77 -9.69 39.96
C LEU A 148 7.02 -10.12 38.50
N GLU A 149 6.33 -9.45 37.59
CA GLU A 149 6.47 -9.59 36.14
C GLU A 149 6.75 -8.21 35.55
N ARG A 150 7.75 -8.09 34.67
CA ARG A 150 8.00 -6.83 33.97
C ARG A 150 8.13 -7.07 32.48
N ARG A 151 7.28 -6.37 31.71
CA ARG A 151 7.38 -6.29 30.26
C ARG A 151 8.38 -5.22 29.85
N HIS A 152 9.30 -5.58 28.95
CA HIS A 152 10.29 -4.66 28.41
C HIS A 152 10.20 -4.61 26.89
N ARG A 153 10.07 -3.41 26.34
CA ARG A 153 10.08 -3.16 24.90
C ARG A 153 11.52 -3.15 24.39
N LEU A 154 11.84 -4.03 23.44
CA LEU A 154 13.19 -4.13 22.86
C LEU A 154 13.34 -3.32 21.57
N THR A 155 12.27 -3.13 20.81
CA THR A 155 12.30 -2.42 19.52
C THR A 155 11.10 -1.50 19.33
N ASP A 156 11.24 -0.58 18.38
CA ASP A 156 10.10 0.09 17.77
C ASP A 156 9.36 -0.82 16.79
N SER A 157 8.18 -0.38 16.36
CA SER A 157 7.39 -1.06 15.34
C SER A 157 7.89 -0.70 13.94
N ARG A 158 7.72 -1.62 13.00
CA ARG A 158 7.94 -1.45 11.56
C ARG A 158 6.61 -1.54 10.82
N THR A 159 6.52 -0.93 9.66
CA THR A 159 5.33 -0.99 8.81
C THR A 159 5.67 -1.65 7.49
N LEU A 160 4.97 -2.73 7.17
CA LEU A 160 4.96 -3.35 5.85
C LEU A 160 3.80 -2.75 5.05
N VAL A 161 4.07 -2.29 3.83
CA VAL A 161 3.03 -1.85 2.91
C VAL A 161 2.65 -3.00 1.98
N VAL A 162 1.42 -3.47 2.08
CA VAL A 162 0.85 -4.43 1.11
C VAL A 162 0.04 -3.63 0.10
N HIS A 163 0.54 -3.51 -1.12
CA HIS A 163 -0.07 -2.71 -2.19
C HIS A 163 -0.89 -3.59 -3.15
N PRO A 164 -1.87 -3.05 -3.89
CA PRO A 164 -2.61 -3.82 -4.88
C PRO A 164 -1.68 -4.46 -5.92
N ARG A 165 -2.11 -5.60 -6.47
CA ARG A 165 -1.34 -6.30 -7.50
C ARG A 165 -1.29 -5.45 -8.76
N VAL A 166 -0.13 -5.37 -9.39
CA VAL A 166 0.07 -4.62 -10.64
C VAL A 166 0.74 -5.52 -11.68
N VAL A 167 0.39 -5.35 -12.94
CA VAL A 167 0.98 -6.09 -14.06
C VAL A 167 1.70 -5.15 -15.01
N ARG A 168 2.62 -5.69 -15.82
CA ARG A 168 3.30 -4.91 -16.85
C ARG A 168 2.46 -4.90 -18.12
N LEU A 169 2.28 -3.72 -18.73
CA LEU A 169 1.63 -3.57 -20.03
C LEU A 169 2.69 -3.51 -21.13
N PRO A 170 2.76 -4.49 -22.06
CA PRO A 170 3.79 -4.54 -23.10
C PRO A 170 3.77 -3.33 -24.07
N GLY A 171 2.61 -2.70 -24.27
CA GLY A 171 2.42 -1.54 -25.15
C GLY A 171 2.31 -0.18 -24.44
N GLY A 172 2.58 -0.13 -23.13
CA GLY A 172 2.33 1.06 -22.32
C GLY A 172 0.84 1.39 -22.17
N ALA A 173 0.52 2.48 -21.47
CA ALA A 173 -0.88 2.88 -21.26
C ALA A 173 -1.53 3.38 -22.57
N GLY A 174 -0.75 4.05 -23.42
CA GLY A 174 -1.23 4.58 -24.70
C GLY A 174 -1.46 3.51 -25.77
N GLY A 175 -0.78 2.35 -25.69
CA GLY A 175 -0.97 1.26 -26.66
C GLY A 175 -2.39 0.68 -26.63
N ILE A 176 -3.04 0.69 -25.46
CA ILE A 176 -4.43 0.25 -25.33
C ILE A 176 -5.36 1.20 -26.11
N VAL A 177 -5.14 2.51 -26.05
CA VAL A 177 -5.97 3.50 -26.76
C VAL A 177 -5.79 3.40 -28.27
N ARG A 178 -4.55 3.22 -28.76
CA ARG A 178 -4.30 3.01 -30.20
C ARG A 178 -5.00 1.74 -30.72
N ASP A 179 -5.05 0.68 -29.91
CA ASP A 179 -5.82 -0.54 -30.20
C ASP A 179 -7.35 -0.29 -30.13
N LEU A 180 -7.81 0.60 -29.25
CA LEU A 180 -9.21 1.03 -29.20
C LEU A 180 -9.61 1.80 -30.47
N ASP A 181 -8.75 2.67 -31.01
CA ASP A 181 -9.02 3.44 -32.23
C ASP A 181 -8.94 2.60 -33.52
N GLY A 182 -8.57 1.31 -33.43
CA GLY A 182 -8.48 0.41 -34.59
C GLY A 182 -7.22 0.61 -35.42
N GLU A 183 -6.25 1.37 -34.92
CA GLU A 183 -4.89 1.44 -35.45
C GLU A 183 -4.13 0.19 -34.99
N ALA A 184 -4.52 -0.97 -35.55
CA ALA A 184 -3.84 -2.22 -35.31
C ALA A 184 -2.37 -2.08 -35.70
N ALA A 185 -1.49 -2.07 -34.69
CA ALA A 185 -0.05 -2.29 -34.73
C ALA A 185 0.61 -2.08 -36.11
N ALA A 186 0.53 -0.87 -36.66
CA ALA A 186 1.41 -0.47 -37.74
C ALA A 186 2.80 -0.31 -37.15
N GLU A 187 3.64 -1.31 -37.40
CA GLU A 187 5.10 -1.34 -37.25
C GLU A 187 5.69 -0.47 -36.15
N ARG A 188 6.26 -1.15 -35.14
CA ARG A 188 7.30 -0.59 -34.27
C ARG A 188 8.45 -0.07 -35.14
N THR A 189 8.33 1.16 -35.60
CA THR A 189 9.43 1.93 -36.15
C THR A 189 9.93 2.78 -35.00
N ALA A 190 11.17 2.52 -34.57
CA ALA A 190 11.88 3.42 -33.68
C ALA A 190 11.91 4.80 -34.34
N ASP A 191 11.53 5.82 -33.58
CA ASP A 191 11.13 7.19 -33.99
C ASP A 191 9.62 7.37 -34.21
N ASP A 192 8.91 7.40 -33.07
CA ASP A 192 7.51 7.83 -32.90
C ASP A 192 7.39 9.34 -33.19
N VAL A 193 7.49 9.70 -34.47
CA VAL A 193 7.14 11.03 -34.95
C VAL A 193 6.17 10.92 -36.11
N SER A 194 4.89 11.13 -35.78
CA SER A 194 3.81 11.14 -36.78
C SER A 194 4.07 12.26 -37.79
N PHE A 195 4.16 11.87 -39.06
CA PHE A 195 4.32 12.78 -40.20
C PHE A 195 3.10 13.72 -40.27
N HIS A 196 3.32 15.03 -40.09
CA HIS A 196 2.22 15.99 -40.04
C HIS A 196 2.10 16.82 -41.33
N SER A 197 3.21 17.33 -41.87
CA SER A 197 3.19 18.14 -43.10
C SER A 197 4.55 18.20 -43.80
N LEU A 198 4.54 18.58 -45.08
CA LEU A 198 5.76 18.95 -45.82
C LEU A 198 5.88 20.47 -45.79
N ARG A 199 7.05 20.99 -45.41
CA ARG A 199 7.39 22.41 -45.53
C ARG A 199 8.59 22.60 -46.43
N GLU A 200 8.76 23.81 -46.94
CA GLU A 200 9.98 24.17 -47.69
C GLU A 200 11.23 24.08 -46.79
N TYR A 201 12.30 23.59 -47.39
CA TYR A 201 13.62 23.47 -46.79
C TYR A 201 14.17 24.86 -46.45
N ALA A 202 14.60 25.03 -45.20
CA ALA A 202 15.33 26.20 -44.75
C ALA A 202 16.82 25.84 -44.56
N PRO A 203 17.76 26.77 -44.83
CA PRO A 203 19.18 26.57 -44.55
C PRO A 203 19.40 26.22 -43.07
N GLY A 204 19.95 25.02 -42.82
CA GLY A 204 20.14 24.47 -41.47
C GLY A 204 19.31 23.22 -41.18
N ASP A 205 18.32 22.90 -42.02
CA ASP A 205 17.54 21.67 -41.90
C ASP A 205 18.36 20.42 -42.25
N ASP A 206 18.12 19.32 -41.53
CA ASP A 206 18.76 18.03 -41.81
C ASP A 206 18.29 17.49 -43.17
N ARG A 207 19.27 17.34 -44.08
CA ARG A 207 19.06 16.85 -45.45
C ARG A 207 18.53 15.42 -45.49
N ARG A 208 18.67 14.64 -44.41
CA ARG A 208 18.11 13.28 -44.29
C ARG A 208 16.59 13.28 -44.20
N LEU A 209 15.99 14.41 -43.82
CA LEU A 209 14.55 14.57 -43.66
C LEU A 209 13.86 15.08 -44.94
N VAL A 210 14.63 15.25 -46.03
CA VAL A 210 14.09 15.68 -47.33
C VAL A 210 13.21 14.60 -47.93
N HIS A 211 11.98 14.98 -48.29
CA HIS A 211 11.07 14.10 -49.02
C HIS A 211 11.34 14.20 -50.52
N TRP A 212 12.30 13.40 -51.00
CA TRP A 212 12.77 13.45 -52.38
C TRP A 212 11.66 13.31 -53.43
N ARG A 213 10.67 12.45 -53.19
CA ARG A 213 9.57 12.23 -54.13
C ARG A 213 8.70 13.47 -54.33
N SER A 214 8.35 14.18 -53.26
CA SER A 214 7.56 15.42 -53.37
C SER A 214 8.42 16.59 -53.87
N SER A 215 9.69 16.63 -53.46
CA SER A 215 10.63 17.66 -53.90
C SER A 215 10.88 17.60 -55.41
N ALA A 216 11.02 16.39 -55.96
CA ALA A 216 11.17 16.18 -57.40
C ALA A 216 9.94 16.60 -58.21
N ARG A 217 8.73 16.52 -57.62
CA ARG A 217 7.48 16.86 -58.30
C ARG A 217 7.17 18.37 -58.26
N LEU A 218 7.53 19.05 -57.18
CA LEU A 218 7.27 20.50 -57.02
C LEU A 218 8.46 21.39 -57.41
N GLY A 219 9.65 20.83 -57.62
CA GLY A 219 10.85 21.60 -57.98
C GLY A 219 11.46 22.39 -56.83
N THR A 220 10.91 22.30 -55.61
CA THR A 220 11.43 22.88 -54.38
C THR A 220 11.76 21.79 -53.37
N LEU A 221 12.82 21.98 -52.57
CA LEU A 221 13.19 21.01 -51.53
C LEU A 221 12.14 21.07 -50.40
N LEU A 222 11.48 19.95 -50.17
CA LEU A 222 10.49 19.79 -49.10
C LEU A 222 11.05 18.89 -48.01
N VAL A 223 10.97 19.35 -46.76
CA VAL A 223 11.41 18.62 -45.57
C VAL A 223 10.18 18.10 -44.83
N ARG A 224 10.27 16.85 -44.34
CA ARG A 224 9.28 16.28 -43.43
C ARG A 224 9.28 17.10 -42.14
N GLN A 225 8.21 17.84 -41.88
CA GLN A 225 8.01 18.50 -40.60
C GLN A 225 7.37 17.51 -39.63
N PHE A 226 8.04 17.38 -38.51
CA PHE A 226 7.68 16.53 -37.41
C PHE A 226 7.10 17.42 -36.31
N GLU A 227 5.82 17.25 -35.98
CA GLU A 227 5.27 17.84 -34.75
C GLU A 227 5.92 17.07 -33.58
N PRO A 228 6.45 17.73 -32.53
CA PRO A 228 6.76 17.02 -31.32
C PRO A 228 5.46 16.34 -30.88
N SER A 229 5.45 15.00 -30.85
CA SER A 229 4.34 14.21 -30.34
C SER A 229 3.95 14.85 -29.01
N ARG A 230 2.79 15.52 -28.95
CA ARG A 230 2.23 16.00 -27.70
C ARG A 230 2.11 14.75 -26.86
N ARG A 231 3.06 14.51 -25.94
CA ARG A 231 3.01 13.36 -25.04
C ARG A 231 1.65 13.46 -24.38
N ALA A 232 0.76 12.54 -24.69
CA ALA A 232 -0.61 12.61 -24.21
C ALA A 232 -0.54 12.47 -22.69
N ASP A 233 -0.74 13.59 -22.02
CA ASP A 233 -0.89 13.69 -20.59
C ASP A 233 -2.07 12.79 -20.17
N THR A 234 -1.82 11.92 -19.20
CA THR A 234 -2.75 10.88 -18.76
C THR A 234 -3.43 11.32 -17.48
N LEU A 235 -4.75 11.41 -17.51
CA LEU A 235 -5.59 11.54 -16.33
C LEU A 235 -6.20 10.18 -15.98
N ILE A 236 -6.08 9.75 -14.74
CA ILE A 236 -6.81 8.60 -14.19
C ILE A 236 -7.79 9.13 -13.16
N VAL A 237 -9.08 8.83 -13.34
CA VAL A 237 -10.16 9.19 -12.42
C VAL A 237 -10.68 7.88 -11.83
N LEU A 238 -10.53 7.71 -10.52
CA LEU A 238 -11.06 6.57 -9.78
C LEU A 238 -12.34 6.98 -9.05
N SER A 239 -13.38 6.16 -9.15
CA SER A 239 -14.52 6.27 -8.23
C SER A 239 -14.20 5.65 -6.87
N THR A 240 -14.61 6.30 -5.79
CA THR A 240 -14.55 5.74 -4.43
C THR A 240 -15.93 5.69 -3.78
N ASP A 241 -16.98 5.63 -4.60
CA ASP A 241 -18.36 5.42 -4.14
C ASP A 241 -18.60 3.93 -3.90
N PRO A 242 -18.79 3.48 -2.64
CA PRO A 242 -18.96 2.06 -2.33
C PRO A 242 -20.16 1.43 -3.06
N ARG A 243 -21.16 2.21 -3.49
CA ARG A 243 -22.35 1.70 -4.19
C ARG A 243 -22.07 1.29 -5.64
N GLU A 244 -20.95 1.76 -6.20
CA GLU A 244 -20.52 1.43 -7.56
C GLU A 244 -19.79 0.08 -7.66
N TYR A 245 -19.43 -0.53 -6.52
CA TYR A 245 -18.62 -1.73 -6.43
C TYR A 245 -19.40 -2.88 -5.79
N ASP A 246 -19.19 -4.10 -6.28
CA ASP A 246 -19.64 -5.33 -5.64
C ASP A 246 -18.43 -6.21 -5.30
N GLY A 247 -18.48 -6.91 -4.16
CA GLY A 247 -17.39 -7.76 -3.67
C GLY A 247 -16.00 -7.09 -3.76
N ASP A 248 -15.08 -7.74 -4.47
CA ASP A 248 -13.68 -7.31 -4.63
C ASP A 248 -13.45 -6.41 -5.87
N ASP A 249 -14.51 -5.88 -6.50
CA ASP A 249 -14.39 -4.98 -7.67
C ASP A 249 -13.52 -3.76 -7.38
N PHE A 250 -13.57 -3.24 -6.14
CA PHE A 250 -12.76 -2.10 -5.73
C PHE A 250 -11.26 -2.46 -5.72
N GLU A 251 -10.91 -3.67 -5.28
CA GLU A 251 -9.51 -4.16 -5.31
C GLU A 251 -8.98 -4.26 -6.73
N LEU A 252 -9.83 -4.75 -7.65
CA LEU A 252 -9.51 -4.81 -9.07
C LEU A 252 -9.35 -3.40 -9.65
N ALA A 253 -10.23 -2.45 -9.30
CA ALA A 253 -10.11 -1.06 -9.71
C ALA A 253 -8.79 -0.41 -9.23
N LEU A 254 -8.36 -0.64 -7.99
CA LEU A 254 -7.05 -0.17 -7.50
C LEU A 254 -5.88 -0.81 -8.24
N SER A 255 -5.99 -2.10 -8.54
CA SER A 255 -4.99 -2.84 -9.32
C SER A 255 -4.88 -2.27 -10.75
N LEU A 256 -6.01 -1.88 -11.36
CA LEU A 256 -6.08 -1.20 -12.64
C LEU A 256 -5.45 0.21 -12.59
N VAL A 257 -5.78 1.00 -11.57
CA VAL A 257 -5.16 2.33 -11.35
C VAL A 257 -3.65 2.20 -11.22
N GLY A 258 -3.16 1.28 -10.40
CA GLY A 258 -1.73 1.03 -10.21
C GLY A 258 -1.05 0.60 -11.51
N THR A 259 -1.67 -0.31 -12.26
CA THR A 259 -1.14 -0.79 -13.55
C THR A 259 -1.05 0.31 -14.60
N LEU A 260 -2.15 1.06 -14.81
CA LEU A 260 -2.20 2.15 -15.78
C LEU A 260 -1.31 3.32 -15.37
N GLY A 261 -1.26 3.65 -14.07
CA GLY A 261 -0.39 4.68 -13.52
C GLY A 261 1.08 4.35 -13.74
N LEU A 262 1.52 3.14 -13.37
CA LEU A 262 2.91 2.73 -13.58
C LEU A 262 3.29 2.64 -15.06
N ALA A 263 2.36 2.24 -15.93
CA ALA A 263 2.59 2.27 -17.37
C ALA A 263 2.74 3.71 -17.90
N ALA A 264 1.91 4.66 -17.45
CA ALA A 264 2.04 6.07 -17.82
C ALA A 264 3.35 6.69 -17.32
N MET A 265 3.82 6.33 -16.11
CA MET A 265 5.12 6.76 -15.58
C MET A 265 6.28 6.19 -16.40
N ALA A 266 6.20 4.91 -16.79
CA ALA A 266 7.21 4.26 -17.64
C ALA A 266 7.31 4.94 -19.01
N ASP A 267 6.17 5.36 -19.57
CA ASP A 267 6.07 6.11 -20.83
C ASP A 267 6.53 7.58 -20.69
N ARG A 268 6.94 8.03 -19.50
CA ARG A 268 7.29 9.43 -19.17
C ARG A 268 6.21 10.44 -19.56
N ARG A 269 4.94 10.04 -19.47
CA ARG A 269 3.78 10.93 -19.67
C ARG A 269 3.51 11.70 -18.38
N ALA A 270 3.00 12.93 -18.47
CA ALA A 270 2.49 13.56 -17.27
C ALA A 270 1.30 12.72 -16.77
N LEU A 271 1.38 12.28 -15.52
CA LEU A 271 0.37 11.45 -14.89
C LEU A 271 -0.31 12.26 -13.81
N ARG A 272 -1.64 12.26 -13.84
CA ARG A 272 -2.43 12.75 -12.73
C ARG A 272 -3.51 11.77 -12.39
N ILE A 273 -3.58 11.43 -11.11
CA ILE A 273 -4.57 10.50 -10.59
C ILE A 273 -5.44 11.26 -9.61
N VAL A 274 -6.75 11.16 -9.79
CA VAL A 274 -7.73 11.77 -8.91
C VAL A 274 -8.77 10.73 -8.52
N GLU A 275 -9.25 10.83 -7.30
CA GLU A 275 -10.37 10.04 -6.81
C GLU A 275 -11.63 10.89 -6.68
N SER A 276 -12.74 10.27 -6.27
CA SER A 276 -13.98 10.98 -6.00
C SER A 276 -13.78 12.12 -4.99
N PRO A 277 -14.57 13.20 -5.11
CA PRO A 277 -14.44 14.34 -4.21
C PRO A 277 -14.63 13.96 -2.75
N ARG A 278 -13.90 14.66 -1.87
CA ARG A 278 -14.08 14.57 -0.42
C ARG A 278 -14.71 15.85 0.11
N GLY A 279 -15.86 15.73 0.76
CA GLY A 279 -16.50 16.82 1.50
C GLY A 279 -17.28 17.81 0.62
N GLU A 280 -17.82 18.85 1.26
CA GLU A 280 -18.86 19.72 0.69
C GLU A 280 -18.39 20.55 -0.53
N ARG A 281 -17.09 20.81 -0.66
CA ARG A 281 -16.53 21.64 -1.75
C ARG A 281 -16.54 20.94 -3.11
N GLY A 282 -16.74 19.63 -3.15
CA GLY A 282 -16.89 18.88 -4.40
C GLY A 282 -15.64 18.87 -5.29
N GLU A 283 -14.46 19.14 -4.73
CA GLU A 283 -13.18 19.09 -5.45
C GLU A 283 -12.62 17.67 -5.46
N ALA A 284 -12.14 17.23 -6.64
CA ALA A 284 -11.51 15.93 -6.79
C ALA A 284 -10.20 15.90 -5.97
N HIS A 285 -10.00 14.85 -5.20
CA HIS A 285 -8.79 14.71 -4.43
C HIS A 285 -7.70 14.05 -5.29
N ALA A 286 -6.49 14.61 -5.28
CA ALA A 286 -5.38 14.04 -6.02
C ALA A 286 -4.73 12.90 -5.22
N ILE A 287 -4.45 11.79 -5.89
CA ILE A 287 -3.65 10.69 -5.33
C ILE A 287 -2.18 11.00 -5.61
N ASP A 288 -1.31 10.89 -4.59
CA ASP A 288 0.13 11.13 -4.76
C ASP A 288 0.75 10.05 -5.65
N ALA A 289 1.03 10.44 -6.90
CA ALA A 289 1.66 9.60 -7.91
C ALA A 289 3.04 10.16 -8.33
N ALA A 290 3.72 10.91 -7.45
CA ALA A 290 5.00 11.53 -7.77
C ALA A 290 6.11 10.50 -8.02
N THR A 291 6.05 9.35 -7.33
CA THR A 291 6.93 8.20 -7.56
C THR A 291 6.14 6.91 -7.54
N ARG A 292 6.76 5.83 -8.03
CA ARG A 292 6.19 4.47 -8.00
C ARG A 292 5.75 4.10 -6.60
N ASP A 293 6.62 4.30 -5.61
CA ASP A 293 6.35 3.87 -4.24
C ASP A 293 5.25 4.71 -3.60
N ARG A 294 5.23 6.03 -3.85
CA ARG A 294 4.15 6.90 -3.34
C ARG A 294 2.78 6.54 -3.90
N LEU A 295 2.72 6.21 -5.20
CA LEU A 295 1.50 5.72 -5.82
C LEU A 295 1.01 4.43 -5.15
N LEU A 296 1.90 3.44 -5.02
CA LEU A 296 1.54 2.15 -4.43
C LEU A 296 1.17 2.26 -2.95
N ASP A 297 1.87 3.12 -2.19
CA ASP A 297 1.57 3.41 -0.79
C ASP A 297 0.19 4.10 -0.65
N ALA A 298 -0.13 5.05 -1.53
CA ALA A 298 -1.43 5.72 -1.53
C ALA A 298 -2.57 4.74 -1.88
N LEU A 299 -2.37 3.85 -2.85
CA LEU A 299 -3.36 2.83 -3.22
C LEU A 299 -3.51 1.74 -2.16
N ALA A 300 -2.46 1.44 -1.38
CA ALA A 300 -2.53 0.47 -0.29
C ALA A 300 -3.50 0.88 0.82
N VAL A 301 -3.65 2.19 1.08
CA VAL A 301 -4.53 2.72 2.14
C VAL A 301 -5.87 3.24 1.64
N LEU A 302 -6.05 3.35 0.32
CA LEU A 302 -7.27 3.93 -0.26
C LEU A 302 -8.47 3.04 0.03
N GLN A 303 -9.56 3.62 0.55
CA GLN A 303 -10.81 2.93 0.85
C GLN A 303 -11.98 3.61 0.15
N PRO A 304 -13.06 2.90 -0.18
CA PRO A 304 -14.30 3.53 -0.59
C PRO A 304 -14.88 4.30 0.60
N GLN A 305 -15.31 5.56 0.37
CA GLN A 305 -15.65 6.47 1.49
C GLN A 305 -16.97 7.21 1.30
N GLN A 306 -17.14 7.96 0.20
CA GLN A 306 -18.28 8.87 0.03
C GLN A 306 -19.14 8.45 -1.16
N PRO A 307 -20.47 8.65 -1.10
CA PRO A 307 -21.42 8.31 -2.17
C PRO A 307 -21.37 9.30 -3.33
N LEU A 308 -20.16 9.61 -3.81
CA LEU A 308 -19.88 10.47 -4.95
C LEU A 308 -19.22 9.62 -6.02
N GLY A 309 -20.04 9.08 -6.92
CA GLY A 309 -19.61 8.16 -7.96
C GLY A 309 -18.75 8.76 -9.07
N ILE A 310 -18.49 7.95 -10.09
CA ILE A 310 -17.57 8.28 -11.20
C ILE A 310 -17.96 9.57 -11.95
N ALA A 311 -19.26 9.85 -12.08
CA ALA A 311 -19.74 11.07 -12.74
C ALA A 311 -19.46 12.35 -11.93
N ALA A 312 -19.39 12.27 -10.60
CA ALA A 312 -18.96 13.39 -9.76
C ALA A 312 -17.43 13.58 -9.86
N ALA A 313 -16.69 12.48 -9.77
CA ALA A 313 -15.22 12.47 -9.91
C ALA A 313 -14.77 13.07 -11.26
N ALA A 314 -15.39 12.66 -12.37
CA ALA A 314 -15.09 13.19 -13.70
C ALA A 314 -15.39 14.69 -13.85
N ARG A 315 -16.50 15.17 -13.29
CA ARG A 315 -16.84 16.61 -13.32
C ARG A 315 -15.86 17.45 -12.49
N ALA A 316 -15.46 16.92 -11.33
CA ALA A 316 -14.55 17.60 -10.42
C ALA A 316 -13.10 17.60 -10.94
N SER A 317 -12.72 16.64 -11.78
CA SER A 317 -11.39 16.56 -12.38
C SER A 317 -11.16 17.49 -13.58
N ARG A 318 -12.21 18.14 -14.11
CA ARG A 318 -12.13 19.01 -15.31
C ARG A 318 -11.11 20.13 -15.23
N ARG A 319 -11.08 20.88 -14.12
CA ARG A 319 -10.13 22.01 -13.91
C ARG A 319 -8.68 21.57 -13.87
N ALA A 320 -8.52 20.28 -13.75
CA ALA A 320 -7.36 19.65 -13.23
C ALA A 320 -6.80 18.78 -14.39
N ALA A 321 -7.59 18.43 -15.41
CA ALA A 321 -7.19 17.71 -16.62
C ALA A 321 -6.33 18.59 -17.57
N PRO A 322 -5.00 18.37 -17.67
CA PRO A 322 -4.20 18.92 -18.77
C PRO A 322 -4.15 17.91 -19.95
N GLY A 323 -4.89 16.80 -19.84
CA GLY A 323 -4.66 15.54 -20.54
C GLY A 323 -5.32 15.40 -21.90
N SER A 324 -4.66 14.70 -22.83
CA SER A 324 -5.30 14.22 -24.07
C SER A 324 -6.06 12.90 -23.87
N LEU A 325 -5.80 12.18 -22.76
CA LEU A 325 -6.38 10.87 -22.45
C LEU A 325 -6.87 10.81 -20.99
N ALA A 326 -8.09 10.32 -20.78
CA ALA A 326 -8.68 10.09 -19.48
C ALA A 326 -9.17 8.66 -19.30
N TRP A 327 -8.64 7.97 -18.29
CA TRP A 327 -9.12 6.68 -17.82
C TRP A 327 -10.13 6.89 -16.69
N LEU A 328 -11.38 6.50 -16.89
CA LEU A 328 -12.43 6.57 -15.88
C LEU A 328 -12.65 5.17 -15.30
N ILE A 329 -12.19 4.93 -14.07
CA ILE A 329 -12.19 3.61 -13.43
C ILE A 329 -13.33 3.55 -12.41
N THR A 330 -14.22 2.58 -12.58
CA THR A 330 -15.44 2.40 -11.77
C THR A 330 -15.77 0.91 -11.60
N GLY A 331 -16.70 0.57 -10.71
CA GLY A 331 -17.09 -0.81 -10.43
C GLY A 331 -18.24 -1.34 -11.29
N SER A 332 -18.65 -2.58 -11.05
CA SER A 332 -19.56 -3.32 -11.94
C SER A 332 -21.02 -2.85 -11.92
N THR A 333 -21.46 -2.21 -10.83
CA THR A 333 -22.88 -1.88 -10.59
C THR A 333 -23.32 -0.57 -11.24
N VAL A 334 -22.40 0.16 -11.87
CA VAL A 334 -22.70 1.49 -12.43
C VAL A 334 -23.58 1.40 -13.68
N PRO A 335 -24.73 2.08 -13.70
CA PRO A 335 -25.62 2.01 -14.84
C PRO A 335 -25.05 2.76 -16.05
N PRO A 336 -25.35 2.32 -17.29
CA PRO A 336 -24.83 2.95 -18.51
C PRO A 336 -25.10 4.46 -18.60
N ARG A 337 -26.22 4.95 -18.07
CA ARG A 337 -26.53 6.39 -18.04
C ARG A 337 -25.50 7.20 -17.24
N THR A 338 -25.01 6.65 -16.12
CA THR A 338 -23.99 7.28 -15.28
C THR A 338 -22.62 7.25 -15.97
N LEU A 339 -22.27 6.13 -16.62
CA LEU A 339 -21.03 6.04 -17.41
C LEU A 339 -20.99 7.07 -18.53
N ARG A 340 -22.11 7.23 -19.26
CA ARG A 340 -22.23 8.27 -20.30
C ARG A 340 -22.11 9.68 -19.72
N THR A 341 -22.72 9.92 -18.56
CA THR A 341 -22.62 11.21 -17.87
C THR A 341 -21.17 11.51 -17.43
N ALA A 342 -20.44 10.50 -16.97
CA ALA A 342 -19.04 10.63 -16.57
C ALA A 342 -18.13 10.92 -17.77
N ALA A 343 -18.27 10.17 -18.86
CA ALA A 343 -17.52 10.39 -20.10
C ALA A 343 -17.78 11.78 -20.68
N ASN A 344 -19.05 12.19 -20.81
CA ASN A 344 -19.43 13.54 -21.24
C ASN A 344 -19.01 14.65 -20.25
N GLY A 345 -18.64 14.27 -19.03
CA GLY A 345 -18.14 15.20 -18.02
C GLY A 345 -16.72 15.69 -18.29
N MET A 346 -15.98 15.04 -19.20
CA MET A 346 -14.61 15.40 -19.56
C MET A 346 -14.55 16.63 -20.49
N PRO A 347 -13.46 17.43 -20.46
CA PRO A 347 -13.29 18.55 -21.38
C PRO A 347 -13.26 18.10 -22.85
N ALA A 348 -13.65 18.98 -23.77
CA ALA A 348 -13.58 18.71 -25.19
C ALA A 348 -12.12 18.48 -25.64
N GLY A 349 -11.89 17.46 -26.47
CA GLY A 349 -10.56 17.06 -26.95
C GLY A 349 -9.82 16.02 -26.09
N VAL A 350 -10.41 15.61 -24.96
CA VAL A 350 -9.88 14.50 -24.14
C VAL A 350 -10.53 13.19 -24.59
N VAL A 351 -9.73 12.22 -25.03
CA VAL A 351 -10.22 10.86 -25.31
C VAL A 351 -10.53 10.18 -23.98
N SER A 352 -11.79 9.78 -23.76
CA SER A 352 -12.22 9.14 -22.52
C SER A 352 -12.41 7.63 -22.72
N VAL A 353 -11.72 6.83 -21.91
CA VAL A 353 -11.90 5.37 -21.83
C VAL A 353 -12.44 5.04 -20.45
N VAL A 354 -13.61 4.39 -20.41
CA VAL A 354 -14.23 3.92 -19.18
C VAL A 354 -13.79 2.47 -18.95
N VAL A 355 -13.22 2.19 -17.79
CA VAL A 355 -12.83 0.84 -17.37
C VAL A 355 -13.69 0.42 -16.20
N ARG A 356 -14.51 -0.61 -16.43
CA ARG A 356 -15.39 -1.23 -15.44
C ARG A 356 -14.69 -2.44 -14.82
N ALA A 357 -14.34 -2.34 -13.54
CA ALA A 357 -13.88 -3.46 -12.76
C ALA A 357 -15.08 -4.33 -12.35
N ALA A 358 -15.08 -5.59 -12.78
CA ALA A 358 -16.16 -6.54 -12.50
C ALA A 358 -15.56 -7.94 -12.31
N VAL A 359 -15.11 -8.26 -11.10
CA VAL A 359 -14.39 -9.49 -10.76
C VAL A 359 -15.15 -10.72 -11.26
N GLY A 360 -14.47 -11.55 -12.04
CA GLY A 360 -15.04 -12.77 -12.61
C GLY A 360 -15.91 -12.58 -13.86
N ALA A 361 -16.18 -11.34 -14.29
CA ALA A 361 -16.86 -11.08 -15.56
C ALA A 361 -15.95 -11.41 -16.75
N LEU A 362 -16.53 -11.85 -17.88
CA LEU A 362 -15.76 -11.99 -19.10
C LEU A 362 -15.33 -10.60 -19.62
N PRO A 363 -14.08 -10.46 -20.08
CA PRO A 363 -13.61 -9.21 -20.64
C PRO A 363 -14.46 -8.86 -21.86
N SER A 364 -14.97 -7.63 -21.90
CA SER A 364 -15.84 -7.17 -22.98
C SER A 364 -15.59 -5.71 -23.31
N ARG A 365 -15.85 -5.36 -24.56
CA ARG A 365 -15.77 -4.00 -25.08
C ARG A 365 -17.13 -3.59 -25.64
N SER A 366 -17.57 -2.40 -25.26
CA SER A 366 -18.76 -1.77 -25.84
C SER A 366 -18.50 -0.29 -26.06
N ARG A 367 -19.22 0.31 -27.00
CA ARG A 367 -19.15 1.76 -27.24
C ARG A 367 -20.41 2.41 -26.70
N LEU A 368 -20.25 3.52 -25.97
CA LEU A 368 -21.32 4.26 -25.34
C LEU A 368 -21.25 5.74 -25.75
N GLY A 369 -21.88 6.07 -26.87
CA GLY A 369 -21.66 7.37 -27.51
C GLY A 369 -20.24 7.45 -28.07
N ASP A 370 -19.49 8.47 -27.66
CA ASP A 370 -18.10 8.69 -28.11
C ASP A 370 -17.05 8.07 -27.17
N ALA A 371 -17.47 7.39 -26.10
CA ALA A 371 -16.58 6.73 -25.15
C ALA A 371 -16.57 5.21 -25.34
N ASP A 372 -15.37 4.63 -25.28
CA ASP A 372 -15.19 3.18 -25.16
C ASP A 372 -15.36 2.75 -23.71
N VAL A 373 -16.15 1.70 -23.49
CA VAL A 373 -16.36 1.05 -22.19
C VAL A 373 -15.75 -0.34 -22.26
N VAL A 374 -14.74 -0.56 -21.43
CA VAL A 374 -14.02 -1.82 -21.28
C VAL A 374 -14.40 -2.43 -19.94
N THR A 375 -14.94 -3.65 -19.95
CA THR A 375 -15.13 -4.43 -18.73
C THR A 375 -13.95 -5.37 -18.54
N VAL A 376 -13.39 -5.37 -17.34
CA VAL A 376 -12.24 -6.18 -16.95
C VAL A 376 -12.65 -7.09 -15.79
N GLY A 377 -12.41 -8.40 -15.93
CA GLY A 377 -12.70 -9.39 -14.90
C GLY A 377 -11.50 -9.81 -14.06
N ALA A 378 -10.31 -9.72 -14.65
CA ALA A 378 -9.04 -9.94 -14.00
C ALA A 378 -8.01 -8.94 -14.52
N ILE A 379 -7.01 -8.60 -13.70
CA ILE A 379 -5.98 -7.62 -14.09
C ILE A 379 -5.18 -8.06 -15.33
N GLU A 380 -5.07 -9.37 -15.56
CA GLU A 380 -4.43 -9.96 -16.73
C GLU A 380 -5.17 -9.67 -18.04
N ASP A 381 -6.48 -9.39 -18.00
CA ASP A 381 -7.24 -9.06 -19.22
C ASP A 381 -6.75 -7.75 -19.85
N LEU A 382 -6.22 -6.84 -19.03
CA LEU A 382 -5.64 -5.57 -19.50
C LEU A 382 -4.33 -5.79 -20.25
N SER A 383 -3.52 -6.79 -19.85
CA SER A 383 -2.22 -7.08 -20.47
C SER A 383 -2.33 -7.93 -21.74
N ARG A 384 -3.35 -8.78 -21.83
CA ARG A 384 -3.60 -9.65 -22.99
C ARG A 384 -4.14 -8.89 -24.21
N GLY A 385 -4.47 -7.60 -24.06
CA GLY A 385 -5.04 -6.78 -25.11
C GLY A 385 -6.53 -7.07 -25.26
N ILE A 386 -7.36 -6.04 -25.07
CA ILE A 386 -8.81 -6.11 -25.26
C ILE A 386 -9.16 -6.35 -26.76
N GLY A 387 -8.17 -6.25 -27.65
CA GLY A 387 -8.29 -6.42 -29.10
C GLY A 387 -8.64 -7.82 -29.63
N GLN A 388 -8.71 -8.88 -28.81
CA GLN A 388 -9.07 -10.23 -29.30
C GLN A 388 -10.55 -10.64 -29.09
N SER A 389 -11.38 -9.85 -28.41
CA SER A 389 -12.76 -10.28 -28.07
C SER A 389 -13.80 -10.01 -29.19
N ARG A 390 -13.41 -10.12 -30.46
CA ARG A 390 -14.34 -10.12 -31.61
C ARG A 390 -13.94 -11.24 -32.57
N GLN A 391 -14.40 -12.45 -32.29
CA GLN A 391 -14.74 -13.46 -33.30
C GLN A 391 -15.53 -14.60 -32.65
N ARG A 392 -16.84 -14.39 -32.53
CA ARG A 392 -17.84 -15.42 -32.82
C ARG A 392 -18.93 -14.80 -33.65
#